data_AF-A0A7Y1YS07-F1
#
_entry.id   AF-A0A7Y1YS07-F1
#
_cell.length_a   1.000
_cell.length_b   1.000
_cell.length_c   1.000
_cell.angle_alpha   90.00
_cell.angle_beta   90.00
_cell.angle_gamma   90.00
#
_symmetry.space_group_name_H-M   'P 1'
#
loop_
_entity.id
_entity.type
_entity.pdbx_description
1 polymer ?
#
loop_
_entity_poly.entity_id
_entity_poly.type
_entity_poly.pdbx_seq_one_letter_code
_entity_poly.pdbx_strand_id
1 'polypeptide(L)'
;AHYHFDAYRFWKNIPYYTEDDDDFRKSNSADAYPLIVADLETAIAKLPETQTEVGRVTKWTAKAYLGRVKIHTGDFSGTKATLDDVVNNGPYALEVCFHDAFSVANENGPETILAYQASVNDGDGGGDNGNRNDRLNFPHSGSPFGCCGFHQPSQNLVNAFKVDDNGLPLVNTFNDANVTPDDFVDPRLDWTVGRDDVPFLNHGIHNPGYIRAREWAGPYSPKKNIYHADAGESSSVGWNSAHLSALNLHLLRYSDVILMLAEAEVEVGSLERARELVNMVRTRAGVCAQGPGVDIPSIAVPIDDPSITWAKYKVSTYDQPWSDQAAARAAVRHERRVELGMEGHRFFDLRRWGIFKEVLNDYLAVEKTRRNYLTAANQVEDRHALYPIPTIQVQLSVVEGENRLMQNPGW
;
A
#
# COMPACT_ATOMS: atom_id res chain seq x y z
N ALA A 1 -20.48 3.85 1.32
CA ALA A 1 -19.49 2.98 0.64
C ALA A 1 -18.08 2.96 1.24
N HIS A 2 -17.22 3.99 1.05
CA HIS A 2 -15.78 3.92 1.42
C HIS A 2 -15.54 3.52 2.89
N TYR A 3 -16.16 4.22 3.84
CA TYR A 3 -16.01 3.95 5.26
C TYR A 3 -16.56 2.58 5.69
N HIS A 4 -17.73 2.17 5.16
CA HIS A 4 -18.26 0.82 5.41
C HIS A 4 -17.34 -0.26 4.83
N PHE A 5 -16.78 -0.06 3.64
CA PHE A 5 -15.82 -1.02 3.10
C PHE A 5 -14.55 -1.11 3.94
N ASP A 6 -14.03 0.02 4.43
CA ASP A 6 -12.88 0.00 5.32
C ASP A 6 -13.18 -0.80 6.59
N ALA A 7 -14.31 -0.53 7.24
CA ALA A 7 -14.75 -1.30 8.40
C ALA A 7 -14.96 -2.79 8.07
N TYR A 8 -15.52 -3.13 6.91
CA TYR A 8 -15.69 -4.51 6.45
C TYR A 8 -14.35 -5.24 6.29
N ARG A 9 -13.30 -4.54 5.83
CA ARG A 9 -11.95 -5.11 5.71
C ARG A 9 -11.31 -5.41 7.06
N PHE A 10 -11.62 -4.67 8.12
CA PHE A 10 -11.10 -4.95 9.46
C PHE A 10 -11.92 -6.00 10.21
N TRP A 11 -13.26 -5.83 10.22
CA TRP A 11 -14.14 -6.58 11.10
C TRP A 11 -15.04 -7.58 10.39
N LYS A 12 -15.20 -7.51 9.07
CA LYS A 12 -16.16 -8.29 8.26
C LYS A 12 -17.63 -8.02 8.65
N ASN A 13 -18.03 -8.44 9.84
CA ASN A 13 -19.38 -8.28 10.36
C ASN A 13 -19.53 -6.87 10.94
N ILE A 14 -20.06 -5.94 10.13
CA ILE A 14 -20.28 -4.55 10.52
C ILE A 14 -21.77 -4.18 10.41
N PRO A 15 -22.28 -3.27 11.25
CA PRO A 15 -23.56 -2.64 10.98
C PRO A 15 -23.46 -1.71 9.76
N TYR A 16 -24.52 -1.63 8.96
CA TYR A 16 -24.62 -0.68 7.85
C TYR A 16 -25.55 0.47 8.24
N TYR A 17 -25.05 1.69 8.09
CA TYR A 17 -25.72 2.93 8.45
C TYR A 17 -25.96 3.81 7.22
N THR A 18 -27.12 4.45 7.21
CA THR A 18 -27.60 5.44 6.25
C THR A 18 -27.93 6.73 6.99
N GLU A 19 -28.21 7.80 6.26
CA GLU A 19 -28.63 9.09 6.81
C GLU A 19 -29.96 9.05 7.57
N ASP A 20 -30.79 8.03 7.33
CA ASP A 20 -32.09 7.85 7.98
C ASP A 20 -31.98 7.12 9.33
N ASP A 21 -30.79 6.68 9.72
CA ASP A 21 -30.58 5.95 10.97
C ASP A 21 -30.29 6.89 12.15
N ASP A 22 -31.15 6.82 13.16
CA ASP A 22 -31.03 7.59 14.41
C ASP A 22 -30.62 6.75 15.63
N ASP A 23 -30.72 5.41 15.54
CA ASP A 23 -30.25 4.47 16.57
C ASP A 23 -28.89 3.86 16.19
N PHE A 24 -27.87 4.14 16.99
CA PHE A 24 -26.50 3.61 16.85
C PHE A 24 -26.36 2.13 17.26
N ARG A 25 -27.43 1.46 17.69
CA ARG A 25 -27.41 0.06 18.16
C ARG A 25 -27.90 -0.91 17.08
N LYS A 26 -27.52 -0.68 15.82
CA LYS A 26 -27.82 -1.62 14.74
C LYS A 26 -27.08 -2.95 14.89
N SER A 27 -27.70 -4.00 14.37
CA SER A 27 -27.05 -5.31 14.30
C SER A 27 -26.02 -5.36 13.19
N ASN A 28 -24.98 -6.17 13.40
CA ASN A 28 -23.96 -6.52 12.40
C ASN A 28 -24.13 -7.95 11.83
N SER A 29 -25.32 -8.53 11.98
CA SER A 29 -25.62 -9.89 11.51
C SER A 29 -25.85 -10.00 10.01
N ALA A 30 -26.32 -8.92 9.36
CA ALA A 30 -26.47 -8.86 7.92
C ALA A 30 -25.13 -8.57 7.23
N ASP A 31 -24.89 -9.18 6.07
CA ASP A 31 -23.74 -8.85 5.24
C ASP A 31 -23.90 -7.45 4.65
N ALA A 32 -22.98 -6.55 4.98
CA ALA A 32 -22.95 -5.18 4.47
C ALA A 32 -22.50 -5.09 3.01
N TYR A 33 -21.86 -6.12 2.46
CA TYR A 33 -21.26 -6.08 1.13
C TYR A 33 -22.22 -5.69 0.00
N PRO A 34 -23.44 -6.27 -0.13
CA PRO A 34 -24.37 -5.89 -1.19
C PRO A 34 -24.76 -4.40 -1.14
N LEU A 35 -24.85 -3.82 0.06
CA LEU A 35 -25.18 -2.40 0.24
C LEU A 35 -24.01 -1.49 -0.16
N ILE A 36 -22.77 -1.90 0.16
CA ILE A 36 -21.56 -1.19 -0.29
C ILE A 36 -21.47 -1.17 -1.82
N VAL A 37 -21.78 -2.30 -2.48
CA VAL A 37 -21.82 -2.40 -3.94
C VAL A 37 -22.90 -1.48 -4.51
N ALA A 38 -24.12 -1.53 -3.98
CA ALA A 38 -25.23 -0.70 -4.44
C ALA A 38 -24.94 0.80 -4.32
N ASP A 39 -24.29 1.24 -3.24
CA ASP A 39 -23.82 2.63 -3.10
C ASP A 39 -22.86 3.02 -4.23
N LEU A 40 -21.89 2.16 -4.54
CA LEU A 40 -20.88 2.42 -5.57
C LEU A 40 -21.50 2.41 -6.98
N GLU A 41 -22.43 1.50 -7.26
CA GLU A 41 -23.18 1.48 -8.51
C GLU A 41 -24.01 2.75 -8.68
N THR A 42 -24.66 3.20 -7.60
CA THR A 42 -25.38 4.49 -7.57
C THR A 42 -24.43 5.67 -7.81
N ALA A 43 -23.26 5.66 -7.19
CA ALA A 43 -22.24 6.69 -7.39
C ALA A 43 -21.75 6.73 -8.83
N ILE A 44 -21.47 5.58 -9.46
CA ILE A 44 -21.08 5.49 -10.87
C ILE A 44 -22.15 6.08 -11.80
N ALA A 45 -23.43 5.84 -11.50
CA ALA A 45 -24.54 6.35 -12.30
C ALA A 45 -24.79 7.87 -12.15
N LYS A 46 -24.40 8.46 -11.01
CA LYS A 46 -24.71 9.87 -10.67
C LYS A 46 -23.52 10.82 -10.78
N LEU A 47 -22.29 10.34 -10.60
CA LEU A 47 -21.10 11.17 -10.60
C LEU A 47 -20.69 11.55 -12.04
N PRO A 48 -20.11 12.74 -12.23
CA PRO A 48 -19.57 13.14 -13.53
C PRO A 48 -18.26 12.40 -13.84
N GLU A 49 -17.87 12.39 -15.12
CA GLU A 49 -16.59 11.82 -15.57
C GLU A 49 -15.38 12.63 -15.09
N THR A 50 -15.55 13.93 -14.91
CA THR A 50 -14.53 14.88 -14.47
C THR A 50 -15.09 15.79 -13.39
N GLN A 51 -14.21 16.37 -12.59
CA GLN A 51 -14.54 17.34 -11.54
C GLN A 51 -13.61 18.54 -11.68
N THR A 52 -14.10 19.73 -11.31
CA THR A 52 -13.27 20.94 -11.27
C THR A 52 -12.34 20.95 -10.05
N GLU A 53 -12.79 20.36 -8.94
CA GLU A 53 -12.01 20.18 -7.72
C GLU A 53 -11.42 18.77 -7.71
N VAL A 54 -10.10 18.68 -7.82
CA VAL A 54 -9.37 17.43 -8.07
C VAL A 54 -9.56 16.36 -6.98
N GLY A 55 -9.81 16.78 -5.73
CA GLY A 55 -10.11 15.87 -4.63
C GLY A 55 -11.50 15.23 -4.65
N ARG A 56 -12.42 15.69 -5.53
CA ARG A 56 -13.77 15.12 -5.62
C ARG A 56 -13.78 13.84 -6.45
N VAL A 57 -14.54 12.86 -5.97
CA VAL A 57 -14.74 11.57 -6.64
C VAL A 57 -15.45 11.75 -7.98
N THR A 58 -14.93 11.12 -9.03
CA THR A 58 -15.56 11.00 -10.36
C THR A 58 -16.25 9.64 -10.51
N LYS A 59 -17.01 9.45 -11.60
CA LYS A 59 -17.54 8.13 -11.95
C LYS A 59 -16.44 7.08 -12.12
N TRP A 60 -15.28 7.48 -12.64
CA TRP A 60 -14.12 6.60 -12.85
C TRP A 60 -13.47 6.20 -11.54
N THR A 61 -13.35 7.13 -10.59
CA THR A 61 -12.91 6.83 -9.22
C THR A 61 -13.85 5.84 -8.55
N ALA A 62 -15.18 6.06 -8.64
CA ALA A 62 -16.17 5.15 -8.06
C ALA A 62 -16.11 3.75 -8.70
N LYS A 63 -15.90 3.67 -10.03
CA LYS A 63 -15.80 2.40 -10.76
C LYS A 63 -14.53 1.62 -10.41
N ALA A 64 -13.39 2.29 -10.31
CA ALA A 64 -12.14 1.69 -9.84
C ALA A 64 -12.29 1.14 -8.41
N TYR A 65 -12.96 1.91 -7.54
CA TYR A 65 -13.23 1.50 -6.16
C TYR A 65 -14.20 0.30 -6.09
N LEU A 66 -15.20 0.23 -6.98
CA LEU A 66 -16.09 -0.92 -7.09
C LEU A 66 -15.33 -2.20 -7.46
N GLY A 67 -14.37 -2.13 -8.40
CA GLY A 67 -13.52 -3.28 -8.71
C GLY A 67 -12.70 -3.74 -7.50
N ARG A 68 -12.17 -2.81 -6.70
CA ARG A 68 -11.51 -3.13 -5.43
C ARG A 68 -12.46 -3.84 -4.46
N VAL A 69 -13.70 -3.39 -4.34
CA VAL A 69 -14.70 -4.03 -3.46
C VAL A 69 -14.99 -5.46 -3.93
N LYS A 70 -15.25 -5.66 -5.22
CA LYS A 70 -15.56 -6.97 -5.81
C LYS A 70 -14.46 -8.02 -5.62
N ILE A 71 -13.20 -7.63 -5.79
CA ILE A 71 -12.09 -8.59 -5.63
C ILE A 71 -11.90 -9.03 -4.17
N HIS A 72 -12.32 -8.23 -3.19
CA HIS A 72 -12.22 -8.60 -1.78
C HIS A 72 -13.21 -9.68 -1.36
N THR A 73 -14.27 -9.92 -2.13
CA THR A 73 -15.24 -11.01 -1.91
C THR A 73 -15.10 -12.16 -2.91
N GLY A 74 -14.07 -12.13 -3.76
CA GLY A 74 -13.81 -13.19 -4.74
C GLY A 74 -14.66 -13.13 -6.00
N ASP A 75 -15.32 -12.00 -6.29
CA ASP A 75 -16.03 -11.78 -7.56
C ASP A 75 -15.03 -11.43 -8.67
N PHE A 76 -14.28 -12.43 -9.14
CA PHE A 76 -13.23 -12.23 -10.15
C PHE A 76 -13.79 -11.83 -11.52
N SER A 77 -14.88 -12.45 -11.97
CA SER A 77 -15.53 -12.10 -13.24
C SER A 77 -16.07 -10.67 -13.23
N GLY A 78 -16.76 -10.27 -12.16
CA GLY A 78 -17.25 -8.91 -12.00
C GLY A 78 -16.12 -7.89 -11.81
N THR A 79 -15.04 -8.27 -11.12
CA THR A 79 -13.83 -7.44 -11.01
C THR A 79 -13.21 -7.20 -12.38
N LYS A 80 -12.97 -8.26 -13.15
CA LYS A 80 -12.40 -8.17 -14.51
C LYS A 80 -13.22 -7.20 -15.35
N ALA A 81 -14.53 -7.44 -15.50
CA ALA A 81 -15.38 -6.58 -16.30
C ALA A 81 -15.38 -5.11 -15.83
N THR A 82 -15.33 -4.88 -14.51
CA THR A 82 -15.35 -3.53 -13.94
C THR A 82 -14.03 -2.80 -14.18
N LEU A 83 -12.89 -3.46 -13.92
CA LEU A 83 -11.56 -2.85 -14.00
C LEU A 83 -10.99 -2.83 -15.42
N ASP A 84 -11.35 -3.77 -16.30
CA ASP A 84 -11.02 -3.67 -17.74
C ASP A 84 -11.58 -2.37 -18.32
N ASP A 85 -12.81 -1.99 -17.97
CA ASP A 85 -13.39 -0.73 -18.45
C ASP A 85 -12.65 0.49 -17.89
N VAL A 86 -12.19 0.46 -16.63
CA VAL A 86 -11.38 1.53 -16.05
C VAL A 86 -10.03 1.65 -16.77
N VAL A 87 -9.37 0.52 -17.06
CA VAL A 87 -8.07 0.50 -17.75
C VAL A 87 -8.19 0.95 -19.21
N ASN A 88 -9.29 0.61 -19.88
CA ASN A 88 -9.47 0.93 -21.30
C ASN A 88 -10.06 2.32 -21.56
N ASN A 89 -10.90 2.84 -20.66
CA ASN A 89 -11.68 4.05 -20.89
C ASN A 89 -11.54 5.13 -19.80
N GLY A 90 -10.91 4.81 -18.66
CA GLY A 90 -10.66 5.77 -17.59
C GLY A 90 -9.49 6.72 -17.90
N PRO A 91 -9.42 7.89 -17.23
CA PRO A 91 -8.42 8.92 -17.51
C PRO A 91 -7.07 8.67 -16.79
N TYR A 92 -6.76 7.43 -16.43
CA TYR A 92 -5.62 7.10 -15.57
C TYR A 92 -4.46 6.48 -16.36
N ALA A 93 -3.23 6.72 -15.89
CA ALA A 93 -2.03 6.08 -16.41
C ALA A 93 -1.02 5.84 -15.27
N LEU A 94 0.00 5.02 -15.51
CA LEU A 94 1.13 4.92 -14.58
C LEU A 94 1.99 6.19 -14.72
N GLU A 95 2.53 6.67 -13.61
CA GLU A 95 3.61 7.67 -13.67
C GLU A 95 4.82 7.10 -14.39
N VAL A 96 5.62 7.98 -15.01
CA VAL A 96 6.85 7.59 -15.71
C VAL A 96 7.86 6.98 -14.73
N CYS A 97 8.15 7.69 -13.64
CA CYS A 97 8.97 7.16 -12.55
C CYS A 97 8.07 6.71 -11.40
N PHE A 98 8.43 5.60 -10.74
CA PHE A 98 7.67 5.08 -9.61
C PHE A 98 7.57 6.09 -8.45
N HIS A 99 8.62 6.88 -8.23
CA HIS A 99 8.66 7.88 -7.16
C HIS A 99 7.73 9.06 -7.39
N ASP A 100 7.36 9.37 -8.64
CA ASP A 100 6.53 10.53 -8.94
C ASP A 100 5.17 10.41 -8.24
N ALA A 101 4.63 9.20 -8.10
CA ALA A 101 3.42 8.92 -7.35
C ALA A 101 3.53 9.27 -5.86
N PHE A 102 4.73 9.52 -5.34
CA PHE A 102 5.05 9.74 -3.94
C PHE A 102 5.77 11.08 -3.73
N SER A 103 5.50 12.05 -4.60
CA SER A 103 6.05 13.41 -4.53
C SER A 103 4.93 14.44 -4.62
N VAL A 104 5.06 15.56 -3.92
CA VAL A 104 4.07 16.64 -4.00
C VAL A 104 4.13 17.36 -5.36
N ALA A 105 5.31 17.45 -5.98
CA ALA A 105 5.44 18.05 -7.31
C ALA A 105 4.58 17.36 -8.38
N ASN A 106 4.26 16.08 -8.18
CA ASN A 106 3.44 15.27 -9.08
C ASN A 106 2.12 14.85 -8.42
N GLU A 107 1.66 15.59 -7.40
CA GLU A 107 0.37 15.35 -6.79
C GLU A 107 -0.77 15.40 -7.81
N ASN A 108 -1.73 14.50 -7.62
CA ASN A 108 -2.86 14.35 -8.52
C ASN A 108 -2.45 14.06 -9.97
N GLY A 109 -1.24 13.51 -10.16
CA GLY A 109 -0.78 12.95 -11.42
C GLY A 109 -1.66 11.79 -11.90
N PRO A 110 -1.44 11.33 -13.14
CA PRO A 110 -2.27 10.33 -13.80
C PRO A 110 -2.44 9.01 -13.04
N GLU A 111 -1.55 8.67 -12.11
CA GLU A 111 -1.65 7.44 -11.32
C GLU A 111 -2.56 7.58 -10.09
N THR A 112 -2.94 8.79 -9.72
CA THR A 112 -3.79 9.10 -8.56
C THR A 112 -5.26 8.87 -8.91
N ILE A 113 -5.89 7.83 -8.34
CA ILE A 113 -7.34 7.58 -8.53
C ILE A 113 -8.16 8.18 -7.38
N LEU A 114 -7.67 7.99 -6.15
CA LEU A 114 -8.25 8.56 -4.93
C LEU A 114 -7.14 8.77 -3.91
N ALA A 115 -7.03 9.99 -3.39
CA ALA A 115 -6.09 10.34 -2.34
C ALA A 115 -6.72 11.30 -1.32
N TYR A 116 -6.25 11.22 -0.08
CA TYR A 116 -6.45 12.29 0.89
C TYR A 116 -5.64 13.50 0.44
N GLN A 117 -6.34 14.62 0.23
CA GLN A 117 -5.73 15.89 -0.17
C GLN A 117 -5.15 16.57 1.07
N ALA A 118 -3.85 16.40 1.29
CA ALA A 118 -3.14 17.01 2.40
C ALA A 118 -2.78 18.47 2.06
N SER A 119 -2.70 19.30 3.09
CA SER A 119 -2.43 20.72 2.96
C SER A 119 -1.73 21.22 4.22
N VAL A 120 -0.74 22.09 4.06
CA VAL A 120 0.00 22.72 5.17
C VAL A 120 0.06 24.22 4.96
N ASN A 121 0.22 24.97 6.06
CA ASN A 121 0.31 26.43 6.04
C ASN A 121 -0.92 27.12 5.43
N ASP A 122 -2.10 26.51 5.59
CA ASP A 122 -3.38 26.91 4.99
C ASP A 122 -4.28 27.73 5.93
N GLY A 123 -3.71 28.20 7.04
CA GLY A 123 -4.43 28.96 8.08
C GLY A 123 -4.94 28.08 9.23
N ASP A 124 -4.85 26.75 9.13
CA ASP A 124 -4.99 25.90 10.30
C ASP A 124 -3.79 26.05 11.24
N GLY A 125 -4.04 26.28 12.53
CA GLY A 125 -2.98 26.50 13.52
C GLY A 125 -2.35 25.21 14.05
N GLY A 126 -2.98 24.05 13.82
CA GLY A 126 -2.51 22.75 14.29
C GLY A 126 -1.71 21.95 13.26
N GLY A 127 -1.81 22.32 11.98
CA GLY A 127 -1.33 21.52 10.86
C GLY A 127 -2.16 20.25 10.66
N ASP A 128 -3.41 20.23 11.12
CA ASP A 128 -4.26 19.03 11.15
C ASP A 128 -4.72 18.59 9.74
N ASN A 129 -4.63 19.48 8.76
CA ASN A 129 -4.88 19.18 7.34
C ASN A 129 -3.67 18.59 6.60
N GLY A 130 -2.49 18.56 7.23
CA GLY A 130 -1.31 17.93 6.64
C GLY A 130 -1.42 16.41 6.66
N ASN A 131 -0.44 15.72 6.07
CA ASN A 131 -0.33 14.27 6.19
C ASN A 131 -0.05 13.85 7.64
N ARG A 132 -1.13 13.66 8.40
CA ARG A 132 -1.09 13.37 9.82
C ARG A 132 -0.95 11.88 10.12
N ASN A 133 -1.34 11.03 9.17
CA ASN A 133 -1.34 9.57 9.34
C ASN A 133 0.09 9.04 9.44
N ASP A 134 1.03 9.60 8.68
CA ASP A 134 2.43 9.15 8.66
C ASP A 134 3.37 9.98 9.53
N ARG A 135 2.86 10.94 10.31
CA ARG A 135 3.69 11.87 11.09
C ARG A 135 4.67 11.20 12.07
N LEU A 136 4.37 10.00 12.55
CA LEU A 136 5.26 9.26 13.45
C LEU A 136 6.32 8.43 12.72
N ASN A 137 6.16 8.25 11.41
CA ASN A 137 6.95 7.34 10.57
C ASN A 137 8.27 7.97 10.09
N PHE A 138 8.44 9.29 10.28
CA PHE A 138 9.69 9.98 9.99
C PHE A 138 10.86 9.39 10.79
N PRO A 139 12.08 9.32 10.20
CA PRO A 139 13.27 8.85 10.88
C PRO A 139 13.56 9.54 12.23
N HIS A 140 14.23 8.84 13.14
CA HIS A 140 14.47 9.29 14.52
C HIS A 140 15.58 10.35 14.64
N SER A 141 15.98 10.67 15.88
CA SER A 141 16.85 11.78 16.30
C SER A 141 18.20 11.97 15.61
N GLY A 142 18.78 10.95 14.98
CA GLY A 142 19.99 11.14 14.16
C GLY A 142 19.71 11.64 12.74
N SER A 143 18.43 11.88 12.40
CA SER A 143 17.98 12.45 11.13
C SER A 143 17.57 13.92 11.27
N PRO A 144 17.38 14.64 10.14
CA PRO A 144 16.84 16.00 10.15
C PRO A 144 15.46 16.16 10.80
N PHE A 145 14.71 15.07 11.02
CA PHE A 145 13.34 15.11 11.53
C PHE A 145 13.23 14.97 13.06
N GLY A 146 14.30 14.55 13.75
CA GLY A 146 14.37 14.45 15.21
C GLY A 146 13.60 13.30 15.88
N CYS A 147 12.49 12.83 15.31
CA CYS A 147 11.59 11.80 15.83
C CYS A 147 10.72 11.28 14.64
N CYS A 148 10.01 10.16 14.68
CA CYS A 148 9.85 9.24 15.81
C CYS A 148 10.24 7.78 15.49
N GLY A 149 10.44 7.45 14.22
CA GLY A 149 11.00 6.19 13.75
C GLY A 149 10.03 5.01 13.74
N PHE A 150 8.72 5.25 13.59
CA PHE A 150 7.70 4.19 13.49
C PHE A 150 7.62 3.59 12.08
N HIS A 151 6.83 2.51 11.95
CA HIS A 151 6.49 1.85 10.68
C HIS A 151 7.70 1.43 9.83
N GLN A 152 8.69 0.82 10.47
CA GLN A 152 9.91 0.39 9.80
C GLN A 152 9.68 -0.83 8.87
N PRO A 153 10.23 -0.80 7.64
CA PRO A 153 10.23 -1.96 6.75
C PRO A 153 10.89 -3.19 7.40
N SER A 154 10.34 -4.38 7.16
CA SER A 154 10.94 -5.64 7.63
C SER A 154 12.06 -6.12 6.71
N GLN A 155 12.98 -6.93 7.24
CA GLN A 155 14.00 -7.60 6.42
C GLN A 155 13.34 -8.48 5.35
N ASN A 156 12.25 -9.16 5.70
CA ASN A 156 11.46 -9.96 4.79
C ASN A 156 10.90 -9.15 3.61
N LEU A 157 10.49 -7.89 3.81
CA LEU A 157 10.09 -7.01 2.70
C LEU A 157 11.28 -6.61 1.83
N VAL A 158 12.40 -6.21 2.45
CA VAL A 158 13.61 -5.83 1.71
C VAL A 158 14.11 -6.98 0.83
N ASN A 159 14.16 -8.19 1.38
CA ASN A 159 14.55 -9.39 0.65
C ASN A 159 13.60 -9.70 -0.53
N ALA A 160 12.32 -9.29 -0.47
CA ALA A 160 11.36 -9.53 -1.55
C ALA A 160 11.68 -8.73 -2.82
N PHE A 161 12.51 -7.69 -2.74
CA PHE A 161 12.97 -6.95 -3.92
C PHE A 161 14.15 -7.64 -4.64
N LYS A 162 14.68 -8.76 -4.13
CA LYS A 162 15.74 -9.51 -4.83
C LYS A 162 15.21 -10.11 -6.14
N VAL A 163 16.03 -9.99 -7.18
CA VAL A 163 15.77 -10.59 -8.50
C VAL A 163 16.93 -11.48 -8.91
N ASP A 164 16.69 -12.36 -9.88
CA ASP A 164 17.73 -13.15 -10.52
C ASP A 164 18.56 -12.32 -11.52
N ASP A 165 19.55 -12.97 -12.12
CA ASP A 165 20.39 -12.38 -13.16
C ASP A 165 19.62 -11.98 -14.43
N ASN A 166 18.35 -12.36 -14.57
CA ASN A 166 17.47 -11.94 -15.66
C ASN A 166 16.51 -10.82 -15.24
N GLY A 167 16.60 -10.32 -14.01
CA GLY A 167 15.69 -9.29 -13.50
C GLY A 167 14.30 -9.81 -13.12
N LEU A 168 14.12 -11.13 -12.98
CA LEU A 168 12.87 -11.74 -12.54
C LEU A 168 12.87 -12.02 -11.03
N PRO A 169 11.71 -11.98 -10.35
CA PRO A 169 11.66 -12.15 -8.91
C PRO A 169 12.05 -13.55 -8.41
N LEU A 170 12.75 -13.60 -7.28
CA LEU A 170 13.08 -14.85 -6.57
C LEU A 170 11.90 -15.39 -5.74
N VAL A 171 10.72 -15.59 -6.35
CA VAL A 171 9.42 -15.82 -5.67
C VAL A 171 9.48 -16.82 -4.51
N ASN A 172 10.24 -17.91 -4.67
CA ASN A 172 10.30 -19.01 -3.68
C ASN A 172 11.53 -18.95 -2.75
N THR A 173 12.59 -18.23 -3.11
CA THR A 173 13.90 -18.27 -2.43
C THR A 173 14.36 -16.89 -1.96
N PHE A 174 13.55 -15.85 -2.17
CA PHE A 174 13.91 -14.45 -1.87
C PHE A 174 14.40 -14.27 -0.42
N ASN A 175 13.91 -15.08 0.52
CA ASN A 175 14.17 -14.92 1.94
C ASN A 175 15.22 -15.88 2.52
N ASP A 176 15.81 -16.76 1.71
CA ASP A 176 16.80 -17.76 2.14
C ASP A 176 18.07 -17.10 2.68
N ALA A 177 18.41 -15.92 2.13
CA ALA A 177 19.47 -15.05 2.61
C ALA A 177 19.04 -13.59 2.57
N ASN A 178 19.63 -12.78 3.44
CA ASN A 178 19.40 -11.33 3.40
C ASN A 178 20.03 -10.72 2.15
N VAL A 179 19.45 -9.62 1.67
CA VAL A 179 20.04 -8.82 0.59
C VAL A 179 21.45 -8.34 0.96
N THR A 180 22.33 -8.32 -0.02
CA THR A 180 23.70 -7.82 0.04
C THR A 180 23.94 -6.84 -1.11
N PRO A 181 24.98 -5.99 -1.06
CA PRO A 181 25.33 -5.12 -2.18
C PRO A 181 25.66 -5.85 -3.49
N ASP A 182 25.91 -7.16 -3.43
CA ASP A 182 26.23 -7.96 -4.61
C ASP A 182 25.02 -8.53 -5.34
N ASP A 183 23.87 -8.61 -4.66
CA ASP A 183 22.62 -9.10 -5.24
C ASP A 183 22.04 -8.09 -6.25
N PHE A 184 21.38 -8.60 -7.29
CA PHE A 184 20.49 -7.77 -8.10
C PHE A 184 19.18 -7.51 -7.35
N VAL A 185 18.71 -6.26 -7.41
CA VAL A 185 17.47 -5.84 -6.75
C VAL A 185 16.61 -4.99 -7.66
N ASP A 186 15.30 -5.04 -7.45
CA ASP A 186 14.34 -4.16 -8.10
C ASP A 186 14.52 -2.71 -7.60
N PRO A 187 14.56 -1.70 -8.49
CA PRO A 187 14.82 -0.29 -8.11
C PRO A 187 13.75 0.30 -7.18
N ARG A 188 12.54 -0.28 -7.11
CA ARG A 188 11.51 0.14 -6.15
C ARG A 188 11.93 -0.07 -4.69
N LEU A 189 12.95 -0.90 -4.43
CA LEU A 189 13.51 -1.07 -3.09
C LEU A 189 13.89 0.28 -2.47
N ASP A 190 14.68 1.09 -3.19
CA ASP A 190 15.25 2.32 -2.63
C ASP A 190 14.34 3.54 -2.77
N TRP A 191 13.19 3.38 -3.45
CA TRP A 191 12.04 4.27 -3.35
C TRP A 191 11.09 3.92 -2.20
N THR A 192 11.10 2.66 -1.76
CA THR A 192 10.23 2.17 -0.68
C THR A 192 10.91 2.22 0.69
N VAL A 193 12.22 1.97 0.74
CA VAL A 193 12.99 1.70 1.95
C VAL A 193 14.24 2.59 2.03
N GLY A 194 14.41 3.27 3.15
CA GLY A 194 15.68 3.86 3.56
C GLY A 194 16.60 2.78 4.08
N ARG A 195 17.75 2.62 3.43
CA ARG A 195 18.81 1.68 3.83
C ARG A 195 20.08 2.45 4.14
N ASP A 196 20.87 1.95 5.07
CA ASP A 196 22.16 2.57 5.37
C ASP A 196 23.03 2.71 4.11
N ASP A 197 23.76 3.82 4.06
CA ASP A 197 24.68 4.17 2.97
C ASP A 197 23.99 4.43 1.61
N VAL A 198 22.66 4.60 1.61
CA VAL A 198 21.85 4.97 0.44
C VAL A 198 21.29 6.38 0.59
N PRO A 199 21.22 7.20 -0.49
CA PRO A 199 20.52 8.48 -0.47
C PRO A 199 19.08 8.39 0.04
N PHE A 200 18.66 9.42 0.77
CA PHE A 200 17.35 9.50 1.40
C PHE A 200 16.64 10.81 1.02
N LEU A 201 16.08 10.87 -0.19
CA LEU A 201 15.18 11.97 -0.61
C LEU A 201 15.75 13.39 -0.39
N ASN A 202 17.05 13.56 -0.68
CA ASN A 202 17.87 14.75 -0.41
C ASN A 202 17.98 15.19 1.07
N HIS A 203 17.58 14.35 2.03
CA HIS A 203 17.89 14.55 3.45
C HIS A 203 19.29 14.05 3.86
N GLY A 204 20.12 13.70 2.87
CA GLY A 204 21.45 13.12 3.03
C GLY A 204 21.46 11.59 2.85
N ILE A 205 22.48 10.95 3.42
CA ILE A 205 22.65 9.50 3.40
C ILE A 205 21.98 8.89 4.64
N HIS A 206 21.07 7.94 4.42
CA HIS A 206 20.46 7.20 5.52
C HIS A 206 21.55 6.42 6.27
N ASN A 207 21.49 6.42 7.60
CA ASN A 207 22.54 5.86 8.44
C ASN A 207 21.97 5.32 9.77
N PRO A 208 22.77 4.60 10.58
CA PRO A 208 22.29 4.02 11.83
C PRO A 208 21.67 4.99 12.83
N GLY A 209 22.04 6.27 12.82
CA GLY A 209 21.46 7.29 13.68
C GLY A 209 19.98 7.60 13.38
N TYR A 210 19.49 7.25 12.19
CA TYR A 210 18.10 7.47 11.79
C TYR A 210 17.13 6.52 12.50
N ILE A 211 17.66 5.50 13.18
CA ILE A 211 16.85 4.46 13.82
C ILE A 211 16.90 4.60 15.34
N ARG A 212 15.72 4.66 15.97
CA ARG A 212 15.58 4.77 17.43
C ARG A 212 16.18 3.58 18.19
N ALA A 213 15.92 2.36 17.71
CA ALA A 213 16.32 1.12 18.37
C ALA A 213 16.51 0.00 17.34
N ARG A 214 17.71 -0.11 16.76
CA ARG A 214 17.99 -1.03 15.64
C ARG A 214 17.81 -2.50 15.99
N GLU A 215 18.12 -2.89 17.22
CA GLU A 215 17.91 -4.26 17.71
C GLU A 215 16.44 -4.68 17.72
N TRP A 216 15.53 -3.71 17.84
CA TRP A 216 14.09 -3.95 17.90
C TRP A 216 13.45 -3.78 16.53
N ALA A 217 13.73 -2.68 15.85
CA ALA A 217 12.96 -2.27 14.69
C ALA A 217 13.66 -2.63 13.35
N GLY A 218 14.97 -2.89 13.38
CA GLY A 218 15.79 -3.15 12.20
C GLY A 218 16.49 -1.90 11.68
N PRO A 219 17.22 -1.99 10.55
CA PRO A 219 18.06 -0.90 10.06
C PRO A 219 17.36 0.03 9.06
N TYR A 220 16.03 -0.04 8.94
CA TYR A 220 15.30 0.54 7.80
C TYR A 220 14.32 1.64 8.22
N SER A 221 14.18 2.66 7.37
CA SER A 221 13.12 3.68 7.48
C SER A 221 12.12 3.58 6.31
N PRO A 222 10.84 3.92 6.50
CA PRO A 222 9.91 4.07 5.37
C PRO A 222 10.28 5.30 4.53
N LYS A 223 10.05 5.25 3.21
CA LYS A 223 10.32 6.37 2.29
C LYS A 223 9.09 6.94 1.58
N LYS A 224 8.12 6.12 1.19
CA LYS A 224 7.02 6.53 0.29
C LYS A 224 6.24 7.76 0.74
N ASN A 225 6.04 7.94 2.05
CA ASN A 225 5.26 9.08 2.57
C ASN A 225 6.16 10.12 3.27
N ILE A 226 7.44 10.17 2.90
CA ILE A 226 8.39 11.19 3.34
C ILE A 226 8.58 12.17 2.19
N TYR A 227 8.40 13.47 2.47
CA TYR A 227 8.61 14.51 1.48
C TYR A 227 10.10 14.71 1.18
N HIS A 228 10.38 15.22 -0.02
CA HIS A 228 11.71 15.56 -0.46
C HIS A 228 12.23 16.84 0.25
N ALA A 229 13.53 16.94 0.55
CA ALA A 229 14.05 18.05 1.38
C ALA A 229 13.80 19.46 0.79
N ASP A 230 13.94 19.63 -0.53
CA ASP A 230 13.88 20.96 -1.18
C ASP A 230 12.47 21.40 -1.60
N ALA A 231 11.48 20.74 -1.03
CA ALA A 231 10.15 20.76 -1.60
C ALA A 231 9.26 21.84 -0.94
N GLY A 232 9.71 22.42 0.19
CA GLY A 232 8.95 23.46 0.91
C GLY A 232 7.62 22.94 1.47
N GLU A 233 7.53 21.63 1.59
CA GLU A 233 6.29 20.86 1.75
C GLU A 233 5.94 20.58 3.20
N SER A 234 6.80 20.96 4.15
CA SER A 234 6.55 20.77 5.57
C SER A 234 5.69 21.89 6.15
N SER A 235 4.97 21.54 7.21
CA SER A 235 4.25 22.51 8.01
C SER A 235 5.21 23.46 8.72
N SER A 236 4.76 24.70 8.95
CA SER A 236 5.38 25.66 9.87
C SER A 236 4.74 25.67 11.26
N VAL A 237 3.65 24.92 11.43
CA VAL A 237 2.84 24.82 12.66
C VAL A 237 2.67 23.37 13.10
N GLY A 238 2.03 23.17 14.26
CA GLY A 238 1.84 21.85 14.87
C GLY A 238 2.95 21.47 15.84
N TRP A 239 2.77 20.33 16.52
CA TRP A 239 3.68 19.87 17.59
C TRP A 239 5.11 19.61 17.10
N ASN A 240 5.24 18.98 15.92
CA ASN A 240 6.49 18.86 15.20
C ASN A 240 6.20 19.11 13.72
N SER A 241 6.55 20.30 13.25
CA SER A 241 6.11 20.79 11.96
C SER A 241 6.80 20.06 10.79
N ALA A 242 8.00 19.51 11.02
CA ALA A 242 8.72 18.69 10.06
C ALA A 242 8.07 17.32 9.81
N HIS A 243 7.07 16.92 10.60
CA HIS A 243 6.36 15.63 10.50
C HIS A 243 5.01 15.73 9.80
N LEU A 244 4.63 16.93 9.39
CA LEU A 244 3.39 17.19 8.70
C LEU A 244 3.77 17.79 7.35
N SER A 245 3.29 17.19 6.27
CA SER A 245 3.57 17.67 4.93
C SER A 245 2.31 17.80 4.08
N ALA A 246 2.44 18.52 2.97
CA ALA A 246 1.42 18.60 1.94
C ALA A 246 1.22 17.27 1.19
N LEU A 247 2.13 16.29 1.36
CA LEU A 247 2.13 15.04 0.60
C LEU A 247 0.84 14.24 0.76
N ASN A 248 0.08 14.15 -0.32
CA ASN A 248 -1.16 13.39 -0.41
C ASN A 248 -0.94 11.91 -0.05
N LEU A 249 -1.91 11.37 0.68
CA LEU A 249 -1.93 9.95 1.00
C LEU A 249 -2.83 9.22 0.01
N HIS A 250 -2.23 8.34 -0.79
CA HIS A 250 -2.97 7.52 -1.74
C HIS A 250 -3.88 6.52 -1.04
N LEU A 251 -5.16 6.56 -1.38
CA LEU A 251 -6.13 5.53 -0.99
C LEU A 251 -6.27 4.48 -2.09
N LEU A 252 -6.18 4.88 -3.37
CA LEU A 252 -6.21 4.01 -4.54
C LEU A 252 -5.35 4.62 -5.65
N ARG A 253 -4.39 3.84 -6.14
CA ARG A 253 -3.54 4.18 -7.29
C ARG A 253 -3.86 3.30 -8.49
N TYR A 254 -3.48 3.75 -9.68
CA TYR A 254 -3.69 3.01 -10.91
C TYR A 254 -2.91 1.68 -10.97
N SER A 255 -1.72 1.60 -10.38
CA SER A 255 -1.00 0.32 -10.30
C SER A 255 -1.72 -0.73 -9.45
N ASP A 256 -2.42 -0.35 -8.37
CA ASP A 256 -3.28 -1.29 -7.62
C ASP A 256 -4.45 -1.77 -8.50
N VAL A 257 -5.07 -0.89 -9.30
CA VAL A 257 -6.11 -1.27 -10.28
C VAL A 257 -5.58 -2.29 -11.29
N ILE A 258 -4.44 -2.01 -11.91
CA ILE A 258 -3.81 -2.90 -12.89
C ILE A 258 -3.55 -4.27 -12.26
N LEU A 259 -3.02 -4.32 -11.04
CA LEU A 259 -2.67 -5.57 -10.38
C LEU A 259 -3.88 -6.32 -9.80
N MET A 260 -4.95 -5.63 -9.40
CA MET A 260 -6.23 -6.28 -9.09
C MET A 260 -6.87 -6.87 -10.35
N LEU A 261 -6.80 -6.16 -11.48
CA LEU A 261 -7.25 -6.71 -12.76
C LEU A 261 -6.40 -7.92 -13.17
N ALA A 262 -5.08 -7.84 -13.08
CA ALA A 262 -4.19 -8.97 -13.38
C ALA A 262 -4.51 -10.19 -12.51
N GLU A 263 -4.82 -9.98 -11.23
CA GLU A 263 -5.28 -11.05 -10.35
C GLU A 263 -6.60 -11.66 -10.84
N ALA A 264 -7.61 -10.83 -11.13
CA ALA A 264 -8.89 -11.32 -11.65
C ALA A 264 -8.72 -12.10 -12.97
N GLU A 265 -7.85 -11.63 -13.87
CA GLU A 265 -7.50 -12.30 -15.13
C GLU A 265 -6.90 -13.69 -14.88
N VAL A 266 -5.98 -13.81 -13.91
CA VAL A 266 -5.43 -15.13 -13.52
C VAL A 266 -6.56 -16.06 -13.09
N GLU A 267 -7.45 -15.61 -12.21
CA GLU A 267 -8.49 -16.46 -11.63
C GLU A 267 -9.56 -16.90 -12.63
N VAL A 268 -9.84 -16.08 -13.65
CA VAL A 268 -10.75 -16.46 -14.76
C VAL A 268 -10.05 -17.22 -15.90
N GLY A 269 -8.74 -17.47 -15.78
CA GLY A 269 -7.95 -18.27 -16.73
C GLY A 269 -7.36 -17.49 -17.91
N SER A 270 -7.41 -16.16 -17.88
CA SER A 270 -6.88 -15.24 -18.89
C SER A 270 -5.42 -14.88 -18.58
N LEU A 271 -4.54 -15.90 -18.58
CA LEU A 271 -3.18 -15.77 -18.05
C LEU A 271 -2.29 -14.82 -18.87
N GLU A 272 -2.50 -14.77 -20.18
CA GLU A 272 -1.72 -13.89 -21.06
C GLU A 272 -2.03 -12.42 -20.78
N ARG A 273 -3.31 -12.08 -20.59
CA ARG A 273 -3.71 -10.72 -20.21
C ARG A 273 -3.18 -10.34 -18.83
N ALA A 274 -3.18 -11.27 -17.88
CA ALA A 274 -2.56 -11.04 -16.57
C ALA A 274 -1.05 -10.73 -16.70
N ARG A 275 -0.34 -11.44 -17.57
CA ARG A 275 1.08 -11.22 -17.85
C ARG A 275 1.34 -9.82 -18.43
N GLU A 276 0.54 -9.40 -19.40
CA GLU A 276 0.62 -8.06 -19.99
C GLU A 276 0.47 -6.96 -18.93
N LEU A 277 -0.54 -7.09 -18.06
CA LEU A 277 -0.82 -6.13 -16.98
C LEU A 277 0.31 -6.06 -15.94
N VAL A 278 0.88 -7.22 -15.55
CA VAL A 278 2.07 -7.26 -14.68
C VAL A 278 3.27 -6.63 -15.39
N ASN A 279 3.45 -6.89 -16.67
CA ASN A 279 4.54 -6.32 -17.46
C ASN A 279 4.44 -4.80 -17.60
N MET A 280 3.23 -4.21 -17.60
CA MET A 280 3.06 -2.75 -17.55
C MET A 280 3.73 -2.15 -16.31
N VAL A 281 3.46 -2.72 -15.13
CA VAL A 281 4.02 -2.26 -13.85
C VAL A 281 5.54 -2.49 -13.81
N ARG A 282 6.01 -3.65 -14.28
CA ARG A 282 7.44 -3.99 -14.31
C ARG A 282 8.25 -3.13 -15.27
N THR A 283 7.66 -2.82 -16.44
CA THR A 283 8.27 -1.91 -17.41
C THR A 283 8.48 -0.54 -16.79
N ARG A 284 7.45 0.01 -16.12
CA ARG A 284 7.57 1.27 -15.38
C ARG A 284 8.64 1.19 -14.29
N ALA A 285 8.67 0.12 -13.51
CA ALA A 285 9.66 -0.06 -12.46
C ALA A 285 11.10 0.00 -13.00
N GLY A 286 11.34 -0.42 -14.24
CA GLY A 286 12.66 -0.38 -14.89
C GLY A 286 13.10 0.95 -15.46
N VAL A 287 12.29 2.02 -15.31
CA VAL A 287 12.60 3.32 -15.91
C VAL A 287 13.60 4.12 -15.07
N CYS A 288 13.39 4.17 -13.75
CA CYS A 288 14.14 5.06 -12.86
C CYS A 288 14.52 4.38 -11.55
N ALA A 289 15.63 4.82 -10.97
CA ALA A 289 16.03 4.54 -9.61
C ALA A 289 16.33 5.83 -8.85
N GLN A 290 16.36 5.74 -7.53
CA GLN A 290 16.89 6.79 -6.67
C GLN A 290 18.35 7.02 -7.08
N GLY A 291 18.71 8.26 -7.38
CA GLY A 291 20.08 8.74 -7.61
C GLY A 291 20.57 9.63 -6.46
N PRO A 292 21.76 10.24 -6.59
CA PRO A 292 22.34 11.12 -5.58
C PRO A 292 21.88 12.58 -5.69
N GLY A 293 20.97 12.88 -6.62
CA GLY A 293 20.50 14.23 -6.90
C GLY A 293 19.89 14.92 -5.69
N VAL A 294 19.89 16.25 -5.75
CA VAL A 294 19.42 17.12 -4.68
C VAL A 294 18.04 17.71 -4.94
N ASP A 295 17.49 17.58 -6.15
CA ASP A 295 16.14 18.05 -6.47
C ASP A 295 15.31 16.96 -7.15
N ILE A 296 13.99 17.13 -7.23
CA ILE A 296 13.07 16.12 -7.79
C ILE A 296 13.48 15.69 -9.21
N PRO A 297 13.87 16.60 -10.13
CA PRO A 297 14.35 16.19 -11.45
C PRO A 297 15.66 15.39 -11.44
N SER A 298 16.58 15.67 -10.52
CA SER A 298 17.90 15.01 -10.48
C SER A 298 17.97 13.78 -9.57
N ILE A 299 16.98 13.60 -8.68
CA ILE A 299 16.94 12.47 -7.75
C ILE A 299 16.44 11.19 -8.40
N ALA A 300 15.69 11.29 -9.49
CA ALA A 300 15.33 10.15 -10.34
C ALA A 300 16.31 10.07 -11.51
N VAL A 301 17.09 9.00 -11.58
CA VAL A 301 18.04 8.73 -12.66
C VAL A 301 17.72 7.38 -13.32
N PRO A 302 18.21 7.10 -14.55
CA PRO A 302 18.09 5.76 -15.13
C PRO A 302 18.62 4.67 -14.17
N ILE A 303 18.02 3.47 -14.22
CA ILE A 303 18.36 2.40 -13.27
C ILE A 303 19.83 1.93 -13.35
N ASP A 304 20.49 2.21 -14.47
CA ASP A 304 21.89 1.87 -14.77
C ASP A 304 22.82 3.11 -14.75
N ASP A 305 22.36 4.23 -14.20
CA ASP A 305 23.17 5.44 -14.10
C ASP A 305 24.47 5.19 -13.30
N PRO A 306 25.64 5.59 -13.82
CA PRO A 306 26.93 5.28 -13.21
C PRO A 306 27.17 5.97 -11.86
N SER A 307 26.33 6.94 -11.47
CA SER A 307 26.38 7.56 -10.14
C SER A 307 25.83 6.67 -9.02
N ILE A 308 25.09 5.61 -9.38
CA ILE A 308 24.56 4.63 -8.43
C ILE A 308 25.69 3.68 -8.03
N THR A 309 26.14 3.76 -6.77
CA THR A 309 27.24 2.93 -6.23
C THR A 309 26.81 1.98 -5.10
N TRP A 310 25.54 1.99 -4.71
CA TRP A 310 25.01 1.28 -3.52
C TRP A 310 24.10 0.09 -3.83
N ALA A 311 23.75 -0.13 -5.09
CA ALA A 311 22.89 -1.23 -5.53
C ALA A 311 23.15 -1.60 -6.99
N LYS A 312 22.87 -2.85 -7.35
CA LYS A 312 22.82 -3.33 -8.73
C LYS A 312 21.34 -3.48 -9.12
N TYR A 313 20.77 -2.46 -9.74
CA TYR A 313 19.36 -2.51 -10.10
C TYR A 313 19.11 -3.37 -11.34
N LYS A 314 18.08 -4.22 -11.27
CA LYS A 314 17.60 -4.98 -12.42
C LYS A 314 16.12 -5.29 -12.26
N VAL A 315 15.38 -5.13 -13.34
CA VAL A 315 13.98 -5.55 -13.44
C VAL A 315 13.67 -5.80 -14.91
N SER A 316 12.98 -6.89 -15.21
CA SER A 316 12.63 -7.25 -16.60
C SER A 316 11.22 -7.82 -16.69
N THR A 317 10.63 -7.74 -17.87
CA THR A 317 9.30 -8.30 -18.15
C THR A 317 9.34 -9.83 -18.19
N TYR A 318 8.18 -10.45 -17.96
CA TYR A 318 8.00 -11.86 -18.27
C TYR A 318 7.77 -12.00 -19.77
N ASP A 319 8.75 -12.49 -20.53
CA ASP A 319 8.67 -12.53 -21.99
C ASP A 319 7.96 -13.77 -22.53
N GLN A 320 7.91 -14.84 -21.73
CA GLN A 320 7.23 -16.09 -22.11
C GLN A 320 5.76 -16.07 -21.67
N PRO A 321 4.83 -16.54 -22.52
CA PRO A 321 3.43 -16.70 -22.14
C PRO A 321 3.28 -17.55 -20.88
N TRP A 322 2.37 -17.16 -20.00
CA TRP A 322 2.05 -17.94 -18.81
C TRP A 322 1.10 -19.08 -19.14
N SER A 323 1.50 -20.31 -18.86
CA SER A 323 0.69 -21.51 -19.06
C SER A 323 0.25 -22.20 -17.76
N ASP A 324 0.80 -21.78 -16.61
CA ASP A 324 0.49 -22.32 -15.29
C ASP A 324 -0.17 -21.26 -14.41
N GLN A 325 -1.41 -21.50 -14.01
CA GLN A 325 -2.21 -20.54 -13.24
C GLN A 325 -1.61 -20.30 -11.84
N ALA A 326 -0.98 -21.30 -11.23
CA ALA A 326 -0.38 -21.15 -9.91
C ALA A 326 0.87 -20.27 -9.94
N ALA A 327 1.74 -20.46 -10.93
CA ALA A 327 2.91 -19.62 -11.18
C ALA A 327 2.50 -18.18 -11.55
N ALA A 328 1.49 -18.01 -12.40
CA ALA A 328 0.93 -16.70 -12.74
C ALA A 328 0.39 -15.99 -11.49
N ARG A 329 -0.38 -16.70 -10.64
CA ARG A 329 -0.87 -16.19 -9.36
C ARG A 329 0.28 -15.77 -8.45
N ALA A 330 1.32 -16.59 -8.34
CA ALA A 330 2.48 -16.27 -7.52
C ALA A 330 3.23 -15.03 -8.02
N ALA A 331 3.38 -14.88 -9.34
CA ALA A 331 3.96 -13.70 -9.97
C ALA A 331 3.14 -12.43 -9.70
N VAL A 332 1.81 -12.46 -9.90
CA VAL A 332 0.92 -11.32 -9.61
C VAL A 332 0.98 -10.94 -8.12
N ARG A 333 0.91 -11.92 -7.21
CA ARG A 333 0.99 -11.68 -5.77
C ARG A 333 2.34 -11.12 -5.33
N HIS A 334 3.42 -11.55 -5.99
CA HIS A 334 4.75 -10.97 -5.78
C HIS A 334 4.80 -9.52 -6.27
N GLU A 335 4.32 -9.25 -7.49
CA GLU A 335 4.33 -7.91 -8.06
C GLU A 335 3.53 -6.92 -7.18
N ARG A 336 2.36 -7.33 -6.69
CA ARG A 336 1.58 -6.55 -5.69
C ARG A 336 2.38 -6.23 -4.44
N ARG A 337 3.21 -7.16 -3.97
CA ARG A 337 3.99 -7.00 -2.75
C ARG A 337 5.08 -5.95 -2.88
N VAL A 338 5.81 -5.94 -4.00
CA VAL A 338 6.91 -5.00 -4.24
C VAL A 338 6.40 -3.64 -4.72
N GLU A 339 5.31 -3.61 -5.48
CA GLU A 339 4.66 -2.37 -5.92
C GLU A 339 4.01 -1.63 -4.75
N LEU A 340 3.25 -2.34 -3.91
CA LEU A 340 2.40 -1.77 -2.86
C LEU A 340 3.00 -1.86 -1.44
N GLY A 341 4.30 -2.15 -1.35
CA GLY A 341 5.00 -2.24 -0.06
C GLY A 341 4.85 -0.96 0.75
N MET A 342 4.56 -1.08 2.06
CA MET A 342 4.34 0.05 2.99
C MET A 342 3.06 0.88 2.77
N GLU A 343 2.14 0.47 1.88
CA GLU A 343 0.89 1.20 1.60
C GLU A 343 -0.36 0.59 2.30
N GLY A 344 -0.17 -0.30 3.28
CA GLY A 344 -1.27 -0.85 4.09
C GLY A 344 -2.12 -1.96 3.45
N HIS A 345 -1.73 -2.50 2.29
CA HIS A 345 -2.50 -3.52 1.57
C HIS A 345 -2.23 -4.96 2.03
N ARG A 346 -1.00 -5.28 2.46
CA ARG A 346 -0.52 -6.66 2.62
C ARG A 346 -1.39 -7.53 3.53
N PHE A 347 -1.87 -6.98 4.65
CA PHE A 347 -2.74 -7.71 5.58
C PHE A 347 -4.02 -8.19 4.88
N PHE A 348 -4.70 -7.27 4.18
CA PHE A 348 -5.98 -7.55 3.53
C PHE A 348 -5.82 -8.45 2.31
N ASP A 349 -4.72 -8.30 1.57
CA ASP A 349 -4.35 -9.21 0.48
C ASP A 349 -4.18 -10.64 0.99
N LEU A 350 -3.40 -10.85 2.05
CA LEU A 350 -3.21 -12.18 2.64
C LEU A 350 -4.52 -12.79 3.16
N ARG A 351 -5.39 -11.96 3.77
CA ARG A 351 -6.71 -12.37 4.25
C ARG A 351 -7.60 -12.83 3.09
N ARG A 352 -7.79 -11.98 2.06
CA ARG A 352 -8.72 -12.27 0.95
C ARG A 352 -8.24 -13.45 0.09
N TRP A 353 -6.94 -13.70 0.06
CA TRP A 353 -6.36 -14.88 -0.58
C TRP A 353 -6.48 -16.18 0.22
N GLY A 354 -6.94 -16.12 1.48
CA GLY A 354 -7.07 -17.29 2.34
C GLY A 354 -5.74 -17.87 2.86
N ILE A 355 -4.63 -17.14 2.72
CA ILE A 355 -3.27 -17.60 3.08
C ILE A 355 -2.66 -16.84 4.26
N PHE A 356 -3.47 -16.03 4.96
CA PHE A 356 -3.04 -15.18 6.07
C PHE A 356 -2.29 -15.93 7.17
N LYS A 357 -2.89 -17.01 7.67
CA LYS A 357 -2.32 -17.82 8.76
C LYS A 357 -1.00 -18.47 8.35
N GLU A 358 -0.96 -19.06 7.17
CA GLU A 358 0.22 -19.75 6.63
C GLU A 358 1.39 -18.75 6.49
N VAL A 359 1.17 -17.69 5.72
CA VAL A 359 2.23 -16.71 5.42
C VAL A 359 2.75 -16.02 6.68
N LEU A 360 1.90 -15.70 7.66
CA LEU A 360 2.38 -15.06 8.88
C LEU A 360 3.11 -16.04 9.81
N ASN A 361 2.72 -17.32 9.86
CA ASN A 361 3.48 -18.31 10.61
C ASN A 361 4.85 -18.57 9.98
N ASP A 362 4.95 -18.62 8.65
CA ASP A 362 6.23 -18.72 7.93
C ASP A 362 7.10 -17.49 8.15
N TYR A 363 6.50 -16.30 8.10
CA TYR A 363 7.17 -15.05 8.45
C TYR A 363 7.72 -15.09 9.87
N LEU A 364 6.93 -15.51 10.86
CA LEU A 364 7.35 -15.60 12.25
C LEU A 364 8.46 -16.65 12.46
N ALA A 365 8.42 -17.77 11.74
CA ALA A 365 9.44 -18.80 11.82
C ALA A 365 10.84 -18.25 11.50
N VAL A 366 10.93 -17.31 10.55
CA VAL A 366 12.20 -16.67 10.17
C VAL A 366 12.49 -15.41 11.00
N GLU A 367 11.54 -14.47 11.09
CA GLU A 367 11.81 -13.15 11.66
C GLU A 367 12.01 -13.16 13.17
N LYS A 368 11.56 -14.20 13.88
CA LYS A 368 11.94 -14.44 15.29
C LYS A 368 13.45 -14.53 15.49
N THR A 369 14.19 -14.99 14.49
CA THR A 369 15.67 -15.06 14.54
C THR A 369 16.32 -13.72 14.20
N ARG A 370 15.57 -12.79 13.60
CA ARG A 370 16.06 -11.48 13.13
C ARG A 370 15.65 -10.33 14.05
N ARG A 371 14.60 -10.49 14.86
CA ARG A 371 14.00 -9.43 15.69
C ARG A 371 13.59 -9.96 17.06
N ASN A 372 14.24 -9.47 18.11
CA ASN A 372 14.06 -9.97 19.48
C ASN A 372 12.63 -9.82 20.02
N TYR A 373 11.89 -8.79 19.59
CA TYR A 373 10.51 -8.57 20.02
C TYR A 373 9.52 -9.63 19.51
N LEU A 374 9.89 -10.35 18.44
CA LEU A 374 9.06 -11.40 17.88
C LEU A 374 9.26 -12.74 18.58
N THR A 375 10.33 -12.94 19.35
CA THR A 375 10.66 -14.24 19.97
C THR A 375 9.50 -14.85 20.75
N ALA A 376 8.76 -14.02 21.48
CA ALA A 376 7.59 -14.42 22.26
C ALA A 376 6.26 -14.42 21.49
N ALA A 377 6.27 -14.13 20.18
CA ALA A 377 5.04 -14.12 19.38
C ALA A 377 4.40 -15.51 19.34
N ASN A 378 3.12 -15.58 19.65
CA ASN A 378 2.35 -16.82 19.51
C ASN A 378 2.16 -17.18 18.04
N GLN A 379 1.78 -18.44 17.79
CA GLN A 379 1.33 -18.83 16.46
C GLN A 379 0.12 -18.01 16.03
N VAL A 380 0.04 -17.72 14.73
CA VAL A 380 -1.11 -17.06 14.14
C VAL A 380 -2.22 -18.10 13.96
N GLU A 381 -3.44 -17.74 14.36
CA GLU A 381 -4.66 -18.53 14.24
C GLU A 381 -5.62 -17.87 13.23
N ASP A 382 -6.66 -18.60 12.80
CA ASP A 382 -7.62 -18.09 11.81
C ASP A 382 -8.38 -16.85 12.30
N ARG A 383 -8.64 -16.74 13.60
CA ARG A 383 -9.31 -15.57 14.20
C ARG A 383 -8.52 -14.27 14.04
N HIS A 384 -7.19 -14.34 13.95
CA HIS A 384 -6.32 -13.16 13.82
C HIS A 384 -6.41 -12.49 12.43
N ALA A 385 -7.07 -13.13 11.47
CA ALA A 385 -7.37 -12.52 10.17
C ALA A 385 -8.45 -11.43 10.26
N LEU A 386 -9.14 -11.30 11.40
CA LEU A 386 -10.12 -10.26 11.69
C LEU A 386 -9.76 -9.56 13.00
N TYR A 387 -10.06 -8.26 13.04
CA TYR A 387 -10.02 -7.53 14.29
C TYR A 387 -11.22 -7.95 15.15
N PRO A 388 -11.07 -8.06 16.48
CA PRO A 388 -12.21 -8.25 17.36
C PRO A 388 -13.12 -7.03 17.27
N ILE A 389 -14.43 -7.27 17.30
CA ILE A 389 -15.38 -6.18 17.57
C ILE A 389 -15.07 -5.64 18.97
N PRO A 390 -14.88 -4.32 19.17
CA PRO A 390 -14.52 -3.80 20.48
C PRO A 390 -15.59 -4.14 21.53
N THR A 391 -15.18 -4.76 22.63
CA THR A 391 -16.09 -5.27 23.68
C THR A 391 -17.04 -4.18 24.21
N ILE A 392 -16.55 -2.95 24.36
CA ILE A 392 -17.38 -1.82 24.82
C ILE A 392 -18.51 -1.51 23.83
N GLN A 393 -18.29 -1.66 22.53
CA GLN A 393 -19.33 -1.44 21.52
C GLN A 393 -20.39 -2.54 21.56
N VAL A 394 -19.98 -3.79 21.79
CA VAL A 394 -20.91 -4.91 22.02
C VAL A 394 -21.82 -4.60 23.22
N GLN A 395 -21.25 -4.17 24.35
CA GLN A 395 -22.00 -3.85 25.57
C GLN A 395 -22.94 -2.64 25.42
N LEU A 396 -22.56 -1.65 24.61
CA LEU A 396 -23.41 -0.48 24.33
C LEU A 396 -24.54 -0.78 23.33
N SER A 397 -24.47 -1.92 22.63
CA SER A 397 -25.43 -2.30 21.59
C SER A 397 -26.72 -2.96 22.11
N VAL A 398 -26.97 -2.99 23.42
CA VAL A 398 -28.09 -3.73 24.02
C VAL A 398 -29.44 -3.07 23.73
N VAL A 399 -30.37 -3.87 23.23
CA VAL A 399 -31.79 -3.50 23.05
C VAL A 399 -32.62 -4.66 23.57
N GLU A 400 -33.54 -4.39 24.51
CA GLU A 400 -34.41 -5.41 25.14
C GLU A 400 -33.63 -6.55 25.83
N GLY A 401 -32.44 -6.25 26.37
CA GLY A 401 -31.60 -7.21 27.07
C GLY A 401 -30.69 -8.06 26.15
N GLU A 402 -30.81 -7.90 24.83
CA GLU A 402 -30.01 -8.62 23.84
C GLU A 402 -28.97 -7.71 23.18
N ASN A 403 -27.73 -8.19 23.04
CA ASN A 403 -26.70 -7.49 22.28
C ASN A 403 -27.11 -7.44 20.80
N ARG A 404 -26.91 -6.31 20.12
CA ARG A 404 -27.16 -6.20 18.68
C ARG A 404 -25.89 -6.46 17.87
N LEU A 405 -24.73 -6.07 18.41
CA LEU A 405 -23.43 -6.39 17.83
C LEU A 405 -22.92 -7.72 18.36
N MET A 406 -22.60 -8.63 17.44
CA MET A 406 -22.04 -9.95 17.70
C MET A 406 -20.55 -9.96 17.40
N GLN A 407 -19.80 -10.72 18.19
CA GLN A 407 -18.39 -10.94 17.97
C GLN A 407 -18.14 -11.84 16.75
N ASN A 408 -16.98 -11.68 16.11
CA ASN A 408 -16.50 -12.58 15.08
C ASN A 408 -16.15 -13.97 15.65
N PRO A 409 -16.22 -15.05 14.84
CA PRO A 409 -15.86 -16.38 15.31
C PRO A 409 -14.45 -16.45 15.92
N GLY A 410 -14.34 -17.05 17.11
CA GLY A 410 -13.06 -17.29 17.81
C GLY A 410 -12.58 -16.18 18.75
N TRP A 411 -13.34 -15.09 18.88
CA TRP A 411 -13.04 -13.95 19.75
C TRP A 411 -13.90 -13.90 21.01
#